data_AF-A0AA36IWE6-F1
#
_entry.id   AF-A0AA36IWE6-F1
#
_cell.length_a   1.000
_cell.length_b   1.000
_cell.length_c   1.000
_cell.angle_alpha   90.00
_cell.angle_beta   90.00
_cell.angle_gamma   90.00
#
_symmetry.space_group_name_H-M   'P 1'
#
loop_
_entity.id
_entity.type
_entity.pdbx_description
1 polymer ?
#
loop_
_entity_poly.entity_id
_entity_poly.type
_entity_poly.pdbx_seq_one_letter_code
_entity_poly.pdbx_strand_id
1 'polypeptide(L)'
;MASWAEEVQTYQHERRVKLHPDLFKGPTVGYVRGETSKRERSFNPLLGRFLDPQREQEQQSFEDETKRGFLNLARDVQLRREAPFDLVTHERRRRCRESLTTCPWTWRVRRQR
;
A
#
# COMPACT_ATOMS: atom_id res chain seq x y z
N MET A 1 -15.36 -13.70 -46.72
CA MET A 1 -15.86 -13.42 -45.36
C MET A 1 -14.90 -14.11 -44.41
N ALA A 2 -14.25 -13.36 -43.50
CA ALA A 2 -13.34 -13.97 -42.54
C ALA A 2 -14.12 -14.91 -41.62
N SER A 3 -13.54 -16.05 -41.29
CA SER A 3 -14.18 -16.98 -40.35
C SER A 3 -14.05 -16.43 -38.93
N TRP A 4 -15.05 -16.68 -38.09
CA TRP A 4 -15.01 -16.27 -36.68
C TRP A 4 -13.75 -16.79 -35.95
N ALA A 5 -13.23 -17.94 -36.36
CA ALA A 5 -11.98 -18.49 -35.82
C ALA A 5 -10.77 -17.60 -36.13
N GLU A 6 -10.70 -17.03 -37.34
CA GLU A 6 -9.64 -16.09 -37.74
C GLU A 6 -9.74 -14.76 -36.98
N GLU A 7 -10.96 -14.28 -36.70
CA GLU A 7 -11.19 -13.08 -35.88
C GLU A 7 -10.73 -13.28 -34.43
N VAL A 8 -11.00 -14.44 -33.84
CA VAL A 8 -10.53 -14.77 -32.49
C VAL A 8 -9.00 -14.89 -32.46
N GLN A 9 -8.39 -15.50 -33.48
CA GLN A 9 -6.94 -15.62 -33.57
C GLN A 9 -6.26 -14.26 -33.75
N THR A 10 -6.80 -13.39 -34.61
CA THR A 10 -6.28 -12.02 -34.79
C THR A 10 -6.43 -11.21 -33.52
N TYR A 11 -7.59 -11.25 -32.85
CA TYR A 11 -7.78 -10.59 -31.55
C TYR A 11 -6.78 -11.04 -30.48
N GLN A 12 -6.52 -12.36 -30.39
CA GLN A 12 -5.54 -12.90 -29.44
C GLN A 12 -4.12 -12.46 -29.78
N HIS A 13 -3.77 -12.41 -31.08
CA HIS A 13 -2.47 -11.95 -31.55
C HIS A 13 -2.26 -10.46 -31.27
N GLU A 14 -3.27 -9.62 -31.53
CA GLU A 14 -3.22 -8.19 -31.24
C GLU A 14 -3.06 -7.90 -29.74
N ARG A 15 -3.74 -8.69 -28.89
CA ARG A 15 -3.64 -8.52 -27.43
C ARG A 15 -2.30 -9.00 -26.86
N ARG A 16 -1.71 -10.06 -27.40
CA ARG A 16 -0.54 -10.73 -26.80
C ARG A 16 0.80 -10.33 -27.42
N VAL A 17 0.81 -10.04 -28.72
CA VAL A 17 2.05 -9.92 -29.50
C VAL A 17 2.24 -8.50 -30.05
N LYS A 18 1.15 -7.84 -30.46
CA LYS A 18 1.23 -6.51 -31.07
C LYS A 18 1.51 -5.47 -30.01
N LEU A 19 2.75 -4.99 -29.97
CA LEU A 19 3.14 -3.86 -29.14
C LEU A 19 2.55 -2.57 -29.70
N HIS A 20 2.09 -1.70 -28.81
CA HIS A 20 1.60 -0.38 -29.20
C HIS A 20 2.75 0.43 -29.85
N PRO A 21 2.54 1.09 -30.99
CA PRO A 21 3.60 1.80 -31.71
C PRO A 21 4.21 2.98 -30.91
N ASP A 22 3.52 3.44 -29.86
CA ASP A 22 3.99 4.53 -29.01
C ASP A 22 4.74 4.08 -27.76
N LEU A 23 4.91 2.76 -27.52
CA LEU A 23 5.53 2.25 -26.31
C LEU A 23 6.98 2.73 -26.12
N PHE A 24 7.67 3.06 -27.22
CA PHE A 24 9.09 3.43 -27.24
C PHE A 24 9.34 4.89 -27.65
N LYS A 25 8.31 5.74 -27.73
CA LYS A 25 8.45 7.15 -28.12
C LYS A 25 8.83 8.09 -26.96
N GLY A 26 9.28 7.54 -25.83
CA GLY A 26 9.73 8.31 -24.67
C GLY A 26 11.19 8.75 -24.78
N PRO A 27 11.62 9.78 -24.02
CA PRO A 27 13.03 10.09 -23.89
C PRO A 27 13.78 8.86 -23.38
N THR A 28 14.76 8.39 -24.16
CA THR A 28 15.65 7.32 -23.74
C THR A 28 16.52 7.84 -22.61
N VAL A 29 16.13 7.57 -21.37
CA VAL A 29 16.97 7.82 -20.20
C VAL A 29 18.18 6.91 -20.34
N GLY A 30 19.34 7.50 -20.66
CA GLY A 30 20.59 6.76 -20.71
C GLY A 30 20.84 6.08 -19.37
N TYR A 31 21.18 4.79 -19.40
CA TYR A 31 21.56 4.08 -18.19
C TYR A 31 22.90 4.64 -17.69
N VAL A 32 22.84 5.51 -16.68
CA VAL A 32 24.04 6.03 -16.03
C VAL A 32 24.58 4.95 -15.09
N ARG A 33 25.65 4.27 -15.52
CA ARG A 33 26.34 3.26 -14.70
C ARG A 33 26.71 3.86 -13.35
N GLY A 34 26.23 3.23 -12.27
CA GLY A 34 26.60 3.57 -10.90
C GLY A 34 25.64 4.49 -10.15
N GLU A 35 24.63 5.08 -10.79
CA GLU A 35 23.57 5.79 -10.02
C GLU A 35 22.76 4.82 -9.16
N THR A 36 22.41 3.66 -9.72
CA THR A 36 21.72 2.60 -8.98
C THR A 36 22.57 2.11 -7.81
N SER A 37 23.86 1.86 -8.03
CA SER A 37 24.78 1.48 -6.95
C SER A 37 25.02 2.58 -5.92
N LYS A 38 24.97 3.87 -6.30
CA LYS A 38 25.02 4.98 -5.33
C LYS A 38 23.75 5.04 -4.48
N ARG A 39 22.59 4.81 -5.08
CA ARG A 39 21.32 4.69 -4.33
C ARG A 39 21.35 3.49 -3.38
N GLU A 40 21.82 2.33 -3.85
CA GLU A 40 21.95 1.12 -3.04
C GLU A 40 22.94 1.28 -1.86
N ARG A 41 24.03 2.03 -2.05
CA ARG A 41 25.02 2.30 -0.98
C ARG A 41 24.58 3.33 0.04
N SER A 42 23.48 4.07 -0.18
CA SER A 42 23.03 5.10 0.75
C SER A 42 22.42 4.54 2.04
N PHE A 43 22.08 3.25 2.04
CA PHE A 43 21.51 2.54 3.17
C PHE A 43 22.50 1.48 3.69
N ASN A 44 22.73 1.46 4.99
CA ASN A 44 23.53 0.46 5.65
C ASN A 44 22.62 -0.69 6.14
N PRO A 45 22.65 -1.86 5.49
CA PRO A 45 21.74 -2.95 5.82
C PRO A 45 22.04 -3.61 7.17
N LEU A 46 23.28 -3.51 7.68
CA LEU A 46 23.64 -4.09 8.98
C LEU A 46 23.10 -3.24 10.14
N LEU A 47 23.15 -1.92 9.99
CA LEU A 47 22.65 -0.99 11.00
C LEU A 47 21.16 -0.68 10.81
N GLY A 48 20.61 -0.98 9.64
CA GLY A 48 19.24 -0.60 9.27
C GLY A 48 19.06 0.92 9.16
N ARG A 49 20.13 1.66 8.88
CA ARG A 49 20.14 3.13 8.87
C ARG A 49 20.61 3.70 7.55
N PHE A 50 20.11 4.88 7.19
CA PHE A 50 20.67 5.66 6.11
C PHE A 50 22.00 6.31 6.54
N LEU A 51 22.96 6.36 5.62
CA LEU A 51 24.22 7.07 5.84
C LEU A 51 24.04 8.59 5.78
N ASP A 52 23.01 9.04 5.07
CA ASP A 52 22.63 10.44 4.98
C ASP A 52 21.79 10.84 6.21
N PRO A 53 22.27 11.79 7.05
CA PRO A 53 21.59 12.17 8.28
C PRO A 53 20.23 12.82 8.07
N GLN A 54 20.01 13.54 6.96
CA GLN A 54 18.72 14.17 6.70
C GLN A 54 17.64 13.13 6.42
N ARG A 55 17.95 12.16 5.55
CA ARG A 55 17.06 11.04 5.25
C ARG A 55 16.80 10.14 6.44
N GLU A 56 17.81 9.92 7.27
CA GLU A 56 17.65 9.15 8.50
C GLU A 56 16.69 9.85 9.47
N GLN A 57 16.79 11.17 9.60
CA GLN A 57 15.87 11.94 10.45
C GLN A 57 14.43 11.91 9.93
N GLU A 58 14.24 12.06 8.62
CA GLU A 58 12.91 11.91 7.98
C GLU A 58 12.35 10.51 8.22
N GLN A 59 13.14 9.47 7.99
CA GLN A 59 12.74 8.08 8.23
C GLN A 59 12.35 7.83 9.69
N GLN A 60 13.16 8.32 10.65
CA GLN A 60 12.87 8.17 12.08
C GLN A 60 11.56 8.87 12.47
N SER A 61 11.30 10.08 11.96
CA SER A 61 10.05 10.77 12.23
C SER A 61 8.84 10.01 11.69
N PHE A 62 8.94 9.46 10.48
CA PHE A 62 7.90 8.64 9.87
C PHE A 62 7.62 7.35 10.67
N GLU A 63 8.68 6.67 11.12
CA GLU A 63 8.57 5.46 11.93
C GLU A 63 7.91 5.75 13.30
N ASP A 64 8.30 6.85 13.95
CA ASP A 64 7.73 7.27 15.22
C ASP A 64 6.25 7.62 15.12
N GLU A 65 5.85 8.36 14.08
CA GLU A 65 4.45 8.69 13.83
C GLU A 65 3.61 7.43 13.57
N THR A 66 4.13 6.55 12.73
CA THR A 66 3.48 5.27 12.39
C THR A 66 3.33 4.38 13.62
N LYS A 67 4.38 4.28 14.44
CA LYS A 67 4.37 3.53 15.70
C LYS A 67 3.33 4.06 16.68
N ARG A 68 3.24 5.39 16.85
CA ARG A 68 2.20 6.01 17.69
C ARG A 68 0.80 5.68 17.17
N GLY A 69 0.58 5.75 15.86
CA GLY A 69 -0.69 5.37 15.24
C GLY A 69 -1.11 3.94 15.55
N PHE A 70 -0.20 2.98 15.40
CA PHE A 70 -0.47 1.57 15.72
C PHE A 70 -0.69 1.33 17.21
N LEU A 71 0.07 1.97 18.09
CA LEU A 71 -0.10 1.83 19.54
C LEU A 71 -1.45 2.38 20.01
N ASN A 72 -1.88 3.51 19.47
CA ASN A 72 -3.20 4.08 19.77
C ASN A 72 -4.31 3.15 19.29
N LEU A 73 -4.21 2.63 18.06
CA LEU A 73 -5.17 1.65 17.53
C LEU A 73 -5.24 0.39 18.40
N ALA A 74 -4.09 -0.17 18.78
CA ALA A 74 -4.03 -1.36 19.63
C ALA A 74 -4.68 -1.09 20.99
N ARG A 75 -4.39 0.07 21.59
CA ARG A 75 -5.00 0.51 22.85
C ARG A 75 -6.50 0.68 22.75
N ASP A 76 -6.99 1.26 21.65
CA ASP A 76 -8.43 1.37 21.39
C ASP A 76 -9.09 0.00 21.26
N VAL A 77 -8.46 -0.94 20.54
CA VAL A 77 -8.96 -2.32 20.43
C VAL A 77 -8.99 -3.00 21.79
N GLN A 78 -7.96 -2.81 22.62
CA GLN A 78 -7.90 -3.35 23.97
C GLN A 78 -9.02 -2.78 24.85
N LEU A 79 -9.15 -1.45 24.91
CA LEU A 79 -10.23 -0.76 25.64
C LEU A 79 -11.61 -1.25 25.19
N ARG A 80 -11.79 -1.53 23.90
CA ARG A 80 -13.05 -2.06 23.37
C ARG A 80 -13.35 -3.48 23.81
N ARG A 81 -12.33 -4.32 24.01
CA ARG A 81 -12.47 -5.73 24.40
C ARG A 81 -12.61 -5.91 25.90
N GLU A 82 -11.85 -5.13 26.67
CA GLU A 82 -11.70 -5.32 28.10
C GLU A 82 -12.69 -4.50 28.93
N ALA A 83 -13.09 -3.30 28.48
CA ALA A 83 -14.02 -2.46 29.23
C ALA A 83 -15.46 -3.01 29.11
N PRO A 84 -16.08 -3.50 30.21
CA PRO A 84 -17.42 -4.09 30.15
C PRO A 84 -18.54 -3.03 30.12
N PHE A 85 -18.23 -1.78 30.43
CA PHE A 85 -19.14 -0.65 30.48
C PHE A 85 -18.58 0.53 29.70
N ASP A 86 -19.47 1.35 29.16
CA ASP A 86 -19.11 2.66 28.61
C ASP A 86 -18.96 3.66 29.77
N LEU A 87 -17.83 4.38 29.83
CA LEU A 87 -17.49 5.28 30.93
C LEU A 87 -18.31 6.57 30.93
N VAL A 88 -18.84 6.97 29.77
CA VAL A 88 -19.58 8.24 29.63
C VAL A 88 -21.06 8.03 29.94
N THR A 89 -21.63 6.92 29.45
CA THR A 89 -23.06 6.61 29.60
C THR A 89 -23.34 5.67 30.77
N HIS A 90 -22.30 5.03 31.33
CA HIS A 90 -22.40 3.99 32.37
C HIS A 90 -23.31 2.80 31.99
N GLU A 91 -23.68 2.67 30.72
CA GLU A 91 -24.47 1.56 30.23
C GLU A 91 -23.59 0.32 29.96
N ARG A 92 -24.17 -0.88 30.16
CA ARG A 92 -23.52 -2.12 29.72
C ARG A 92 -23.39 -2.08 28.20
N ARG A 93 -22.15 -2.16 27.72
CA ARG A 93 -21.84 -2.16 26.29
C ARG A 93 -22.51 -3.37 25.65
N ARG A 94 -23.58 -3.14 24.86
CA ARG A 94 -24.29 -4.21 24.15
C ARG A 94 -23.26 -4.93 23.28
N ARG A 95 -23.11 -6.26 23.44
CA ARG A 95 -22.29 -7.07 22.51
C ARG A 95 -22.72 -6.69 21.10
N CYS A 96 -21.75 -6.49 20.22
CA CYS A 96 -22.01 -6.38 18.79
C CYS A 96 -22.66 -7.71 18.38
N ARG A 97 -23.99 -7.73 18.39
CA ARG A 97 -24.79 -8.93 18.10
C ARG A 97 -24.74 -9.07 16.60
N GLU A 98 -24.24 -10.21 16.16
CA GLU A 98 -24.29 -10.74 14.81
C GLU A 98 -25.55 -10.24 14.08
N SER A 99 -25.39 -9.14 13.36
CA SER A 99 -26.29 -8.75 12.28
C SER A 99 -25.34 -8.51 11.13
N LEU A 100 -25.45 -9.39 10.14
CA LEU A 100 -24.54 -9.61 9.01
C LEU A 100 -24.49 -8.43 8.02
N THR A 101 -24.74 -7.21 8.47
CA THR A 101 -24.74 -6.03 7.63
C THR A 101 -24.07 -4.91 8.39
N THR A 102 -22.84 -4.59 7.95
CA THR A 102 -22.08 -3.37 8.28
C THR A 102 -21.48 -3.29 9.69
N CYS A 103 -20.37 -4.00 9.90
CA CYS A 103 -19.27 -3.45 10.68
C CYS A 103 -18.63 -2.33 9.83
N PRO A 104 -18.68 -1.04 10.23
CA PRO A 104 -18.28 0.08 9.34
C PRO A 104 -16.78 0.18 9.05
N TRP A 105 -15.95 -0.68 9.63
CA TRP A 105 -14.49 -0.50 9.68
C TRP A 105 -13.71 -1.50 8.82
N THR A 106 -14.37 -2.16 7.86
CA THR A 106 -13.65 -2.83 6.77
C THR A 106 -13.04 -1.77 5.87
N TRP A 107 -11.70 -1.67 5.91
CA TRP A 107 -10.83 -0.88 5.06
C TRP A 107 -11.39 -0.65 3.65
N ARG A 108 -11.91 0.57 3.39
CA ARG A 108 -12.15 1.04 2.03
C ARG A 108 -10.85 1.68 1.54
N VAL A 109 -9.99 0.89 0.90
CA VAL A 109 -8.83 1.40 0.15
C VAL A 109 -9.37 2.33 -0.95
N ARG A 110 -9.23 3.64 -0.77
CA ARG A 110 -9.51 4.64 -1.81
C ARG A 110 -8.50 4.44 -2.94
N ARG A 111 -8.93 3.85 -4.06
CA ARG A 111 -8.24 4.05 -5.34
C ARG A 111 -8.49 5.50 -5.77
N GLN A 112 -7.44 6.31 -5.77
CA GLN A 112 -7.42 7.60 -6.46
C GLN A 112 -7.45 7.35 -7.98
N ARG A 113 -8.26 8.14 -8.67
CA ARG A 113 -8.15 8.44 -10.11
C ARG A 113 -7.72 9.90 -10.22
#